data_AF-A0A917YVB2-F1
#
_entry.id   AF-A0A917YVB2-F1
#
_cell.length_a   1.000
_cell.length_b   1.000
_cell.length_c   1.000
_cell.angle_alpha   90.00
_cell.angle_beta   90.00
_cell.angle_gamma   90.00
#
_symmetry.space_group_name_H-M   'P 1'
#
loop_
_entity.id
_entity.type
_entity.pdbx_description
1 polymer ?
#
loop_
_entity_poly.entity_id
_entity_poly.type
_entity_poly.pdbx_seq_one_letter_code
_entity_poly.pdbx_strand_id
1 'polypeptide(L)'
;MEVYTTEEQQVEAIKKFWKDNGTAIILGAVIGLGGLWGWRYYNEQRIVGMDEASAQYQQVMQALENDEQGFSQALEYVNTHSDDNYALLTAMQLASQAVTRDDFSEAAKQLKFAADKAKVPAIAAIANLRLARVHVQLADYPQALAALDAIGTDNFQSQVQELRGDVFVKQGNLDKARAAYSAALENSAGNNLIKMKLDNLPAVASV
;
A
#
# COMPACT_ATOMS: atom_id res chain seq x y z
N MET A 1 15.90 -26.39 -59.19
CA MET A 1 16.58 -25.16 -58.73
C MET A 1 16.73 -24.28 -59.96
N GLU A 2 15.75 -23.41 -60.23
CA GLU A 2 16.00 -22.31 -61.16
C GLU A 2 16.58 -21.17 -60.35
N VAL A 3 17.89 -21.00 -60.50
CA VAL A 3 18.61 -19.84 -60.00
C VAL A 3 18.31 -18.72 -60.99
N TYR A 4 17.55 -17.69 -60.58
CA TYR A 4 17.25 -16.53 -61.42
C TYR A 4 18.56 -15.78 -61.73
N THR A 5 19.13 -15.98 -62.91
CA THR A 5 20.46 -15.47 -63.29
C THR A 5 20.44 -14.42 -64.41
N THR A 6 19.44 -13.52 -64.42
CA THR A 6 19.53 -12.23 -65.14
C THR A 6 18.80 -11.13 -64.37
N GLU A 7 19.35 -9.91 -64.39
CA GLU A 7 18.81 -8.76 -63.63
C GLU A 7 17.36 -8.43 -64.00
N GLU A 8 16.97 -8.60 -65.27
CA GLU A 8 15.62 -8.28 -65.73
C GLU A 8 14.54 -9.20 -65.12
N GLN A 9 14.82 -10.51 -65.00
CA GLN A 9 13.86 -11.45 -64.42
C GLN A 9 13.71 -11.28 -62.90
N GLN A 10 14.81 -10.90 -62.21
CA GLN A 10 14.74 -10.58 -60.79
C GLN A 10 13.88 -9.33 -60.54
N VAL A 11 14.02 -8.31 -61.40
CA VAL A 11 13.20 -7.08 -61.32
C VAL A 11 11.72 -7.38 -61.57
N GLU A 12 11.40 -8.25 -62.53
CA GLU A 12 10.03 -8.62 -62.86
C GLU A 12 9.36 -9.43 -61.73
N ALA A 13 10.10 -10.35 -61.10
CA ALA A 13 9.65 -11.10 -59.93
C ALA A 13 9.35 -10.18 -58.72
N ILE A 14 10.21 -9.19 -58.45
CA ILE A 14 10.00 -8.19 -57.39
C ILE A 14 8.76 -7.33 -57.69
N LYS A 15 8.60 -6.87 -58.94
CA LYS A 15 7.43 -6.09 -59.36
C LYS A 15 6.13 -6.87 -59.17
N LYS A 16 6.12 -8.15 -59.55
CA LYS A 16 4.94 -9.02 -59.39
C LYS A 16 4.63 -9.27 -57.91
N PHE A 17 5.64 -9.61 -57.10
CA PHE A 17 5.48 -9.79 -55.65
C PHE A 17 4.89 -8.55 -54.98
N TRP A 18 5.39 -7.35 -55.32
CA TRP A 18 4.90 -6.10 -54.76
C TRP A 18 3.48 -5.76 -55.23
N LYS A 19 3.14 -6.05 -56.48
CA LYS A 19 1.77 -5.90 -57.00
C LYS A 19 0.78 -6.81 -56.27
N ASP A 20 1.20 -8.04 -55.94
CA ASP A 20 0.34 -9.04 -55.32
C ASP A 20 0.24 -8.85 -53.78
N ASN A 21 1.28 -8.33 -53.11
CA ASN A 21 1.36 -8.28 -51.63
C ASN A 21 1.53 -6.87 -51.04
N GLY A 22 1.81 -5.85 -51.85
CA GLY A 22 2.20 -4.51 -51.37
C GLY A 22 1.17 -3.87 -50.45
N THR A 23 -0.13 -4.03 -50.73
CA THR A 23 -1.20 -3.51 -49.86
C THR A 23 -1.20 -4.17 -48.48
N ALA A 24 -1.01 -5.49 -48.41
CA ALA A 24 -0.97 -6.21 -47.13
C ALA A 24 0.29 -5.87 -46.33
N ILE A 25 1.44 -5.69 -46.99
CA ILE A 25 2.69 -5.25 -46.37
C ILE A 25 2.54 -3.84 -45.79
N ILE A 26 1.98 -2.90 -46.55
CA ILE A 26 1.75 -1.52 -46.10
C ILE A 26 0.77 -1.52 -44.92
N LEU A 27 -0.33 -2.26 -45.01
CA LEU A 27 -1.33 -2.32 -43.94
C LEU A 27 -0.73 -2.92 -42.65
N GLY A 28 0.03 -4.02 -42.77
CA GLY A 28 0.75 -4.62 -41.65
C GLY A 28 1.78 -3.68 -41.04
N ALA A 29 2.52 -2.94 -41.87
CA ALA A 29 3.47 -1.94 -41.41
C ALA A 29 2.79 -0.77 -40.66
N VAL A 30 1.67 -0.27 -41.17
CA VAL A 30 0.90 0.81 -40.52
C VAL A 30 0.35 0.36 -39.17
N ILE A 31 -0.23 -0.84 -39.10
CA ILE A 31 -0.75 -1.41 -37.84
C ILE A 31 0.39 -1.66 -36.85
N GLY A 32 1.50 -2.26 -37.32
CA GLY A 32 2.65 -2.58 -36.47
C GLY A 32 3.32 -1.32 -35.91
N LEU A 33 3.58 -0.32 -36.77
CA LEU A 33 4.17 0.94 -36.35
C LEU A 33 3.20 1.75 -35.49
N GLY A 34 1.92 1.82 -35.86
CA GLY A 34 0.90 2.53 -35.08
C GLY A 34 0.70 1.93 -33.69
N GLY A 35 0.66 0.60 -33.58
CA GLY A 35 0.58 -0.10 -32.30
C GLY A 35 1.82 0.13 -31.43
N LEU A 36 3.02 0.06 -32.02
CA LEU A 36 4.28 0.34 -31.31
C LEU A 36 4.35 1.78 -30.81
N TRP A 37 3.96 2.74 -31.65
CA TRP A 37 3.94 4.17 -31.30
C TRP A 37 2.91 4.46 -30.21
N GLY A 38 1.69 3.91 -30.34
CA GLY A 38 0.64 4.05 -29.33
C GLY A 38 1.06 3.47 -27.98
N TRP A 39 1.67 2.27 -27.98
CA TRP A 39 2.22 1.66 -26.76
C TRP A 39 3.35 2.48 -26.15
N ARG A 40 4.28 2.99 -26.97
CA ARG A 40 5.39 3.84 -26.50
C ARG A 40 4.88 5.14 -25.89
N TYR A 41 3.95 5.82 -26.56
CA TYR A 41 3.34 7.05 -26.07
C TYR A 41 2.63 6.82 -24.72
N TYR A 42 1.85 5.74 -24.61
CA TYR A 42 1.21 5.36 -23.36
C TYR A 42 2.23 5.09 -22.23
N ASN A 43 3.32 4.38 -22.55
CA ASN A 43 4.35 4.06 -21.57
C ASN A 43 5.15 5.29 -21.14
N GLU A 44 5.47 6.20 -22.06
CA GLU A 44 6.18 7.44 -21.79
C GLU A 44 5.37 8.37 -20.88
N GLN A 45 4.07 8.52 -21.14
CA GLN A 45 3.17 9.27 -20.25
C GLN A 45 3.11 8.67 -18.84
N ARG A 46 3.10 7.35 -18.72
CA ARG A 46 3.15 6.69 -17.41
C ARG A 46 4.48 6.92 -16.68
N ILE A 47 5.61 6.84 -17.38
CA ILE A 47 6.93 7.04 -16.78
C ILE A 47 7.11 8.48 -16.31
N VAL A 48 6.78 9.47 -17.16
CA VAL A 48 6.89 10.89 -16.80
C VAL A 48 6.01 11.24 -15.60
N GLY A 49 4.78 10.74 -15.54
CA GLY A 49 3.89 10.95 -14.39
C GLY A 49 4.42 10.31 -13.10
N MET A 50 5.08 9.14 -13.18
CA MET A 50 5.71 8.50 -12.03
C MET A 50 6.96 9.26 -11.54
N ASP A 51 7.77 9.79 -12.45
CA ASP A 51 8.94 10.60 -12.10
C ASP A 51 8.52 11.91 -11.41
N GLU A 52 7.49 12.58 -11.92
CA GLU A 52 6.96 13.81 -11.31
C GLU A 52 6.38 13.53 -9.91
N ALA A 53 5.55 12.49 -9.77
CA ALA A 53 4.99 12.10 -8.47
C ALA A 53 6.09 11.76 -7.45
N SER A 54 7.15 11.06 -7.87
CA SER A 54 8.29 10.75 -6.99
C SER A 54 9.06 12.01 -6.60
N ALA A 55 9.25 12.97 -7.51
CA ALA A 55 9.94 14.22 -7.20
C ALA A 55 9.13 15.06 -6.20
N GLN A 56 7.81 15.15 -6.39
CA GLN A 56 6.92 15.82 -5.45
C GLN A 56 6.92 15.13 -4.08
N TYR A 57 6.85 13.80 -4.03
CA TYR A 57 6.99 13.05 -2.78
C TYR A 57 8.30 13.38 -2.05
N GLN A 58 9.43 13.41 -2.76
CA GLN A 58 10.73 13.77 -2.16
C GLN A 58 10.72 15.18 -1.57
N GLN A 59 10.10 16.15 -2.26
CA GLN A 59 9.95 17.52 -1.76
C GLN A 59 9.09 17.56 -0.50
N VAL A 60 7.96 16.84 -0.47
CA VAL A 60 7.09 16.74 0.71
C VAL A 60 7.84 16.12 1.89
N MET A 61 8.60 15.05 1.67
CA MET A 61 9.39 14.41 2.73
C MET A 61 10.47 15.33 3.30
N GLN A 62 11.16 16.12 2.44
CA GLN A 62 12.10 17.14 2.91
C GLN A 62 11.40 18.27 3.67
N ALA A 63 10.22 18.70 3.19
CA ALA A 63 9.47 19.75 3.83
C ALA A 63 9.00 19.37 5.23
N LEU A 64 8.66 18.10 5.47
CA LEU A 64 8.28 17.56 6.78
C LEU A 64 9.37 17.73 7.85
N GLU A 65 10.64 17.98 7.49
CA GLU A 65 11.68 18.37 8.43
C GLU A 65 11.42 19.77 9.05
N ASN A 66 10.65 20.64 8.37
CA ASN A 66 10.28 21.98 8.82
C ASN A 66 8.98 22.00 9.65
N ASP A 67 8.74 20.94 10.41
CA ASP A 67 7.59 20.67 11.30
C ASP A 67 6.23 21.14 10.74
N GLU A 68 5.74 22.31 11.16
CA GLU A 68 4.36 22.76 10.89
C GLU A 68 4.07 23.11 9.41
N GLN A 69 5.00 23.78 8.73
CA GLN A 69 4.83 24.10 7.31
C GLN A 69 4.89 22.82 6.46
N GLY A 70 5.80 21.93 6.78
CA GLY A 70 5.92 20.62 6.14
C GLY A 70 4.69 19.76 6.30
N PHE A 71 4.12 19.74 7.51
CA PHE A 71 2.90 19.00 7.81
C PHE A 71 1.72 19.45 6.96
N SER A 72 1.54 20.77 6.80
CA SER A 72 0.45 21.33 5.99
C SER A 72 0.61 20.99 4.50
N GLN A 73 1.82 21.07 3.96
CA GLN A 73 2.11 20.69 2.57
C GLN A 73 1.87 19.19 2.33
N ALA A 74 2.28 18.35 3.28
CA ALA A 74 2.03 16.92 3.21
C ALA A 74 0.54 16.57 3.28
N LEU A 75 -0.25 17.27 4.10
CA LEU A 75 -1.71 17.11 4.14
C LEU A 75 -2.34 17.46 2.79
N GLU A 76 -1.94 18.59 2.20
CA GLU A 76 -2.42 19.01 0.88
C GLU A 76 -2.06 17.98 -0.20
N TYR A 77 -0.84 17.44 -0.15
CA TYR A 77 -0.40 16.37 -1.04
C TYR A 77 -1.29 15.12 -0.94
N VAL A 78 -1.58 14.64 0.27
CA VAL A 78 -2.46 13.47 0.48
C VAL A 78 -3.87 13.70 -0.08
N ASN A 79 -4.42 14.90 0.14
CA ASN A 79 -5.76 15.25 -0.32
C ASN A 79 -5.86 15.37 -1.84
N THR A 80 -4.80 15.87 -2.50
CA THR A 80 -4.77 16.10 -3.95
C THR A 80 -4.36 14.86 -4.75
N HIS A 81 -3.58 13.95 -4.16
CA HIS A 81 -3.02 12.77 -4.82
C HIS A 81 -3.59 11.45 -4.27
N SER A 82 -4.84 11.45 -3.80
CA SER A 82 -5.40 10.39 -2.96
C SER A 82 -5.43 8.96 -3.52
N ASP A 83 -5.17 8.77 -4.82
CA ASP A 83 -5.14 7.48 -5.51
C ASP A 83 -3.71 6.96 -5.78
N ASP A 84 -2.69 7.75 -5.43
CA ASP A 84 -1.28 7.40 -5.57
C ASP A 84 -0.75 6.64 -4.34
N ASN A 85 0.16 5.68 -4.57
CA ASN A 85 0.89 4.99 -3.53
C ASN A 85 1.73 5.95 -2.69
N TYR A 86 2.24 7.05 -3.28
CA TYR A 86 2.98 8.05 -2.52
C TYR A 86 2.10 8.79 -1.52
N ALA A 87 0.82 9.06 -1.83
CA ALA A 87 -0.11 9.65 -0.87
C ALA A 87 -0.35 8.74 0.34
N LEU A 88 -0.42 7.43 0.13
CA LEU A 88 -0.48 6.46 1.22
C LEU A 88 0.76 6.56 2.13
N LEU A 89 1.96 6.59 1.55
CA LEU A 89 3.21 6.67 2.33
C LEU A 89 3.29 8.00 3.09
N THR A 90 2.91 9.11 2.45
CA THR A 90 2.83 10.42 3.09
C THR A 90 1.84 10.43 4.24
N ALA A 91 0.66 9.80 4.10
CA ALA A 91 -0.30 9.68 5.20
C ALA A 91 0.28 8.88 6.39
N MET A 92 1.02 7.80 6.14
CA MET A 92 1.69 7.06 7.21
C MET A 92 2.75 7.91 7.94
N GLN A 93 3.46 8.79 7.21
CA GLN A 93 4.44 9.71 7.80
C GLN A 93 3.77 10.83 8.60
N LEU A 94 2.70 11.44 8.05
CA LEU A 94 1.86 12.41 8.75
C LEU A 94 1.32 11.84 10.06
N ALA A 95 0.84 10.60 10.04
CA ALA A 95 0.38 9.94 11.26
C ALA A 95 1.48 9.83 12.32
N SER A 96 2.72 9.52 11.91
CA SER A 96 3.86 9.47 12.82
C SER A 96 4.16 10.82 13.45
N GLN A 97 4.14 11.90 12.65
CA GLN A 97 4.38 13.25 13.16
C GLN A 97 3.23 13.75 14.05
N ALA A 98 1.99 13.44 13.68
CA ALA A 98 0.81 13.75 14.47
C ALA A 98 0.88 13.07 15.85
N VAL A 99 1.30 11.80 15.93
CA VAL A 99 1.57 11.12 17.21
C VAL A 99 2.64 11.83 18.03
N THR A 100 3.75 12.27 17.42
CA THR A 100 4.80 13.02 18.13
C THR A 100 4.30 14.37 18.67
N ARG A 101 3.26 14.94 18.05
CA ARG A 101 2.60 16.18 18.44
C ARG A 101 1.40 15.96 19.38
N ASP A 102 1.20 14.73 19.86
CA ASP A 102 0.03 14.30 20.65
C ASP A 102 -1.33 14.52 19.95
N ASP A 103 -1.33 14.76 18.62
CA ASP A 103 -2.55 14.85 17.80
C ASP A 103 -2.98 13.46 17.33
N PHE A 104 -3.49 12.68 18.29
CA PHE A 104 -3.97 11.32 18.01
C PHE A 104 -5.20 11.29 17.10
N SER A 105 -5.99 12.37 17.04
CA SER A 105 -7.14 12.48 16.15
C SER A 105 -6.70 12.52 14.69
N GLU A 106 -5.72 13.38 14.39
CA GLU A 106 -5.17 13.47 13.04
C GLU A 106 -4.39 12.20 12.67
N ALA A 107 -3.64 11.62 13.61
CA ALA A 107 -2.99 10.33 13.38
C ALA A 107 -3.98 9.22 13.00
N ALA A 108 -5.14 9.16 13.66
CA ALA A 108 -6.18 8.19 13.35
C ALA A 108 -6.77 8.41 11.94
N LYS A 109 -7.03 9.67 11.56
CA LYS A 109 -7.47 10.02 10.20
C LYS A 109 -6.50 9.53 9.13
N GLN A 110 -5.22 9.84 9.30
CA GLN A 110 -4.20 9.51 8.31
C GLN A 110 -3.94 8.00 8.21
N LEU A 111 -3.94 7.28 9.35
CA LEU A 111 -3.82 5.83 9.34
C LEU A 111 -5.05 5.13 8.75
N LYS A 112 -6.25 5.66 9.00
CA LYS A 112 -7.47 5.17 8.35
C LYS A 112 -7.40 5.36 6.84
N PHE A 113 -7.02 6.56 6.39
CA PHE A 113 -6.81 6.83 4.96
C PHE A 113 -5.81 5.83 4.34
N ALA A 114 -4.65 5.62 4.99
CA ALA A 114 -3.65 4.69 4.52
C ALA A 114 -4.16 3.24 4.47
N ALA A 115 -4.93 2.81 5.46
CA ALA A 115 -5.54 1.48 5.49
C ALA A 115 -6.56 1.29 4.36
N ASP A 116 -7.43 2.29 4.13
CA ASP A 116 -8.48 2.24 3.12
C ASP A 116 -7.92 2.29 1.68
N LYS A 117 -6.81 2.99 1.46
CA LYS A 117 -6.17 3.13 0.14
C LYS A 117 -5.13 2.06 -0.17
N ALA A 118 -4.74 1.23 0.81
CA ALA A 118 -3.73 0.21 0.63
C ALA A 118 -4.18 -0.90 -0.34
N LYS A 119 -3.46 -1.02 -1.46
CA LYS A 119 -3.65 -2.12 -2.43
C LYS A 119 -2.96 -3.42 -2.01
N VAL A 120 -1.96 -3.32 -1.13
CA VAL A 120 -1.21 -4.47 -0.60
C VAL A 120 -1.77 -4.83 0.78
N PRO A 121 -2.30 -6.05 0.98
CA PRO A 121 -2.92 -6.44 2.26
C PRO A 121 -2.01 -6.25 3.48
N ALA A 122 -0.71 -6.52 3.33
CA ALA A 122 0.27 -6.32 4.41
C ALA A 122 0.40 -4.85 4.84
N ILE A 123 0.28 -3.90 3.90
CA ILE A 123 0.31 -2.46 4.20
C ILE A 123 -0.96 -2.06 4.94
N ALA A 124 -2.13 -2.52 4.47
CA ALA A 124 -3.41 -2.31 5.14
C ALA A 124 -3.38 -2.84 6.59
N ALA A 125 -2.82 -4.04 6.79
CA ALA A 125 -2.67 -4.64 8.12
C ALA A 125 -1.79 -3.80 9.05
N ILE A 126 -0.65 -3.30 8.56
CA ILE A 126 0.22 -2.42 9.35
C ILE A 126 -0.47 -1.11 9.71
N ALA A 127 -1.17 -0.48 8.76
CA ALA A 127 -1.92 0.75 8.99
C ALA A 127 -3.01 0.54 10.04
N ASN A 128 -3.78 -0.56 9.94
CA ASN A 128 -4.82 -0.92 10.91
C ASN A 128 -4.27 -1.27 12.31
N LEU A 129 -3.13 -1.96 12.41
CA LEU A 129 -2.47 -2.20 13.71
C LEU A 129 -2.08 -0.89 14.38
N ARG A 130 -1.51 0.05 13.62
CA ARG A 130 -1.14 1.37 14.13
C ARG A 130 -2.38 2.18 14.50
N LEU A 131 -3.42 2.13 13.66
CA LEU A 131 -4.70 2.80 13.91
C LEU A 131 -5.34 2.33 15.22
N ALA A 132 -5.33 1.01 15.46
CA ALA A 132 -5.82 0.44 16.71
C ALA A 132 -5.06 0.97 17.94
N ARG A 133 -3.73 1.10 17.87
CA ARG A 133 -2.94 1.70 18.98
C ARG A 133 -3.30 3.16 19.22
N VAL A 134 -3.51 3.93 18.15
CA VAL A 134 -3.94 5.33 18.26
C VAL A 134 -5.33 5.42 18.89
N HIS A 135 -6.27 4.56 18.50
CA HIS A 135 -7.59 4.51 19.14
C HIS A 135 -7.53 4.09 20.61
N VAL A 136 -6.61 3.18 21.00
CA VAL A 136 -6.36 2.88 22.42
C VAL A 136 -5.89 4.13 23.18
N GLN A 137 -5.01 4.94 22.57
CA GLN A 137 -4.54 6.19 23.17
C GLN A 137 -5.66 7.24 23.31
N LEU A 138 -6.59 7.27 22.35
CA LEU A 138 -7.82 8.07 22.40
C LEU A 138 -8.89 7.51 23.37
N ALA A 139 -8.63 6.36 24.00
CA ALA A 139 -9.61 5.57 24.76
C ALA A 139 -10.87 5.17 23.96
N ASP A 140 -10.79 5.19 22.62
CA ASP A 140 -11.83 4.72 21.71
C ASP A 140 -11.66 3.22 21.42
N TYR A 141 -11.90 2.41 22.44
CA TYR A 141 -11.73 0.97 22.36
C TYR A 141 -12.62 0.30 21.29
N PRO A 142 -13.87 0.73 21.03
CA PRO A 142 -14.66 0.18 19.93
C PRO A 142 -13.99 0.36 18.56
N GLN A 143 -13.46 1.55 18.25
CA GLN A 143 -12.73 1.76 16.99
C GLN A 143 -11.39 1.02 16.96
N ALA A 144 -10.72 0.87 18.11
CA ALA A 144 -9.51 0.05 18.19
C ALA A 144 -9.79 -1.41 17.80
N LEU A 145 -10.86 -2.00 18.33
CA LEU A 145 -11.27 -3.37 17.99
C LEU A 145 -11.72 -3.48 16.53
N ALA A 146 -12.46 -2.49 16.01
CA ALA A 146 -12.88 -2.48 14.61
C ALA A 146 -11.68 -2.43 13.64
N ALA A 147 -10.66 -1.62 13.94
CA ALA A 147 -9.43 -1.59 13.17
C ALA A 147 -8.69 -2.94 13.21
N LEU A 148 -8.68 -3.63 14.35
CA LEU A 148 -8.13 -4.98 14.47
C LEU A 148 -8.92 -6.03 13.68
N ASP A 149 -10.25 -5.94 13.68
CA ASP A 149 -11.14 -6.84 12.94
C ASP A 149 -11.00 -6.68 11.42
N ALA A 150 -10.57 -5.51 10.93
CA ALA A 150 -10.30 -5.26 9.52
C ALA A 150 -9.04 -5.98 8.99
N ILE A 151 -8.24 -6.62 9.86
CA ILE A 151 -7.02 -7.32 9.49
C ILE A 151 -7.33 -8.78 9.16
N GLY A 152 -7.51 -9.07 7.87
CA GLY A 152 -7.84 -10.42 7.38
C GLY A 152 -6.66 -11.37 7.12
N THR A 153 -5.41 -10.95 7.36
CA THR A 153 -4.21 -11.72 7.00
C THR A 153 -3.66 -12.54 8.16
N ASP A 154 -3.45 -13.84 7.95
CA ASP A 154 -2.98 -14.80 8.96
C ASP A 154 -1.63 -14.42 9.60
N ASN A 155 -0.74 -13.79 8.84
CA ASN A 155 0.61 -13.43 9.30
C ASN A 155 0.64 -12.39 10.44
N PHE A 156 -0.46 -11.68 10.67
CA PHE A 156 -0.55 -10.65 11.70
C PHE A 156 -1.34 -11.11 12.94
N GLN A 157 -1.88 -12.34 12.95
CA GLN A 157 -2.82 -12.79 13.99
C GLN A 157 -2.25 -12.69 15.40
N SER A 158 -0.98 -13.05 15.61
CA SER A 158 -0.36 -12.90 16.95
C SER A 158 -0.37 -11.44 17.42
N GLN A 159 -0.04 -10.49 16.55
CA GLN A 159 0.00 -9.05 16.88
C GLN A 159 -1.41 -8.48 17.05
N VAL A 160 -2.37 -8.95 16.26
CA VAL A 160 -3.79 -8.58 16.41
C VAL A 160 -4.31 -9.03 17.77
N GLN A 161 -4.04 -10.28 18.14
CA GLN A 161 -4.50 -10.84 19.41
C GLN A 161 -3.78 -10.23 20.61
N GLU A 162 -2.48 -9.94 20.50
CA GLU A 162 -1.75 -9.19 21.53
C GLU A 162 -2.39 -7.82 21.78
N LEU A 163 -2.59 -7.01 20.72
CA LEU A 163 -3.15 -5.67 20.87
C LEU A 163 -4.63 -5.72 21.31
N ARG A 164 -5.39 -6.73 20.87
CA ARG A 164 -6.76 -6.99 21.35
C ARG A 164 -6.78 -7.25 22.86
N GLY A 165 -5.81 -8.03 23.35
CA GLY A 165 -5.60 -8.22 24.79
C GLY A 165 -5.31 -6.91 25.51
N ASP A 166 -4.42 -6.08 24.98
CA ASP A 166 -4.11 -4.76 25.55
C ASP A 166 -5.37 -3.87 25.63
N VAL A 167 -6.22 -3.87 24.60
CA VAL A 167 -7.51 -3.15 24.60
C VAL A 167 -8.41 -3.65 25.74
N PHE A 168 -8.55 -4.97 25.88
CA PHE A 168 -9.40 -5.54 26.94
C PHE A 168 -8.87 -5.27 28.34
N VAL A 169 -7.55 -5.23 28.55
CA VAL A 169 -6.95 -4.79 29.81
C VAL A 169 -7.37 -3.35 30.12
N LYS A 170 -7.29 -2.44 29.14
CA LYS A 170 -7.70 -1.04 29.32
C LYS A 170 -9.20 -0.88 29.59
N GLN A 171 -10.03 -1.80 29.10
CA GLN A 171 -11.47 -1.88 29.41
C GLN A 171 -11.78 -2.57 30.75
N GLY A 172 -10.78 -3.14 31.45
CA GLY A 172 -10.99 -3.95 32.66
C GLY A 172 -11.57 -5.34 32.40
N ASN A 173 -11.66 -5.79 31.14
CA ASN A 173 -12.20 -7.09 30.78
C ASN A 173 -11.10 -8.16 30.76
N LEU A 174 -10.67 -8.59 31.94
CA LEU A 174 -9.49 -9.45 32.10
C LEU A 174 -9.69 -10.86 31.51
N ASP A 175 -10.91 -11.38 31.46
CA ASP A 175 -11.19 -12.69 30.87
C ASP A 175 -11.00 -12.67 29.35
N LYS A 176 -11.51 -11.61 28.69
CA LYS A 176 -11.27 -11.42 27.25
C LYS A 176 -9.80 -11.11 26.96
N ALA A 177 -9.12 -10.37 27.83
CA ALA A 177 -7.69 -10.12 27.70
C ALA A 177 -6.88 -11.41 27.76
N ARG A 178 -7.18 -12.29 28.73
CA ARG A 178 -6.56 -13.61 28.88
C ARG A 178 -6.77 -14.47 27.65
N ALA A 179 -8.00 -14.55 27.15
CA ALA A 179 -8.31 -15.29 25.93
C ALA A 179 -7.51 -14.77 24.72
N ALA A 180 -7.42 -13.46 24.55
CA ALA A 180 -6.68 -12.84 23.46
C ALA A 180 -5.17 -13.12 23.55
N TYR A 181 -4.53 -12.94 24.72
CA TYR A 181 -3.11 -13.25 24.87
C TYR A 181 -2.79 -14.74 24.67
N SER A 182 -3.66 -15.65 25.12
CA SER A 182 -3.52 -17.08 24.85
C SER A 182 -3.55 -17.37 23.35
N ALA A 183 -4.54 -16.83 22.61
CA ALA A 183 -4.61 -16.97 21.15
C ALA A 183 -3.40 -16.34 20.43
N ALA A 184 -2.84 -15.27 20.99
CA ALA A 184 -1.63 -14.65 20.46
C ALA A 184 -0.39 -15.56 20.59
N LEU A 185 -0.28 -16.32 21.70
CA LEU A 185 0.78 -17.29 21.95
C LEU A 185 0.66 -18.55 21.09
N GLU A 186 -0.55 -19.01 20.74
CA GLU A 186 -0.72 -20.13 19.80
C GLU A 186 -0.01 -19.87 18.46
N ASN A 187 -0.03 -18.61 18.02
CA ASN A 187 0.62 -18.16 16.78
C ASN A 187 2.05 -17.63 16.98
N SER A 188 2.54 -17.58 18.23
CA SER A 188 3.87 -17.07 18.57
C SER A 188 4.37 -17.63 19.91
N ALA A 189 4.50 -18.96 19.98
CA ALA A 189 4.75 -19.68 21.23
C ALA A 189 6.05 -19.27 21.96
N GLY A 190 7.01 -18.67 21.26
CA GLY A 190 8.27 -18.17 21.82
C GLY A 190 8.23 -16.70 22.28
N ASN A 191 7.09 -16.02 22.22
CA ASN A 191 7.02 -14.60 22.54
C ASN A 191 6.91 -14.35 24.05
N ASN A 192 8.06 -14.13 24.68
CA ASN A 192 8.17 -13.86 26.11
C ASN A 192 7.41 -12.62 26.58
N LEU A 193 7.22 -11.62 25.72
CA LEU A 193 6.48 -10.40 26.07
C LEU A 193 5.00 -10.71 26.25
N ILE A 194 4.39 -11.46 25.32
CA ILE A 194 2.97 -11.83 25.42
C ILE A 194 2.75 -12.73 26.64
N LYS A 195 3.66 -13.67 26.88
CA LYS A 195 3.61 -14.51 28.09
C LYS A 195 3.66 -13.67 29.37
N MET A 196 4.56 -12.70 29.45
CA MET A 196 4.63 -11.78 30.59
C MET A 196 3.34 -10.96 30.74
N LYS A 197 2.74 -10.47 29.65
CA LYS A 197 1.45 -9.76 29.68
C LYS A 197 0.32 -10.65 30.22
N LEU A 198 0.26 -11.90 29.78
CA LEU A 198 -0.70 -12.90 30.24
C LEU A 198 -0.52 -13.23 31.73
N ASP A 199 0.71 -13.48 32.16
CA ASP A 199 1.04 -13.86 33.54
C ASP A 199 0.80 -12.69 34.53
N ASN A 200 0.91 -11.44 34.07
CA ASN A 200 0.63 -10.24 34.87
C ASN A 200 -0.88 -9.95 35.04
N LEU A 201 -1.76 -10.68 34.37
CA LEU A 201 -3.20 -10.52 34.59
C LEU A 201 -3.60 -11.08 35.96
N PRO A 202 -4.37 -10.34 36.78
CA PRO A 202 -4.89 -10.85 38.05
C PRO A 202 -5.58 -12.20 37.87
N ALA A 203 -5.36 -13.11 38.83
CA ALA A 203 -6.11 -14.35 38.88
C ALA A 203 -7.61 -14.03 38.89
N VAL A 204 -8.41 -14.77 38.11
CA VAL A 204 -9.86 -14.66 38.19
C VAL A 204 -10.23 -15.05 39.62
N ALA A 205 -10.73 -14.09 40.41
CA ALA A 205 -11.20 -14.39 41.74
C ALA A 205 -12.38 -15.36 41.58
N SER A 206 -12.19 -16.62 41.97
CA SER A 206 -13.25 -17.60 42.06
C SER A 206 -14.21 -17.11 43.14
N VAL A 207 -15.39 -16.64 42.74
CA VAL A 207 -16.53 -16.37 43.63
C VAL A 207 -17.29 -17.66 43.84
#